data_AF-A0A9E2AIC3-F1
#
_entry.id   AF-A0A9E2AIC3-F1
#
_cell.length_a   1.000
_cell.length_b   1.000
_cell.length_c   1.000
_cell.angle_alpha   90.00
_cell.angle_beta   90.00
_cell.angle_gamma   90.00
#
_symmetry.space_group_name_H-M   'P 1'
#
loop_
_entity.id
_entity.type
_entity.pdbx_description
1 polymer ?
#
loop_
_entity_poly.entity_id
_entity_poly.type
_entity_poly.pdbx_seq_one_letter_code
_entity_poly.pdbx_strand_id
1 'polypeptide(L)' 'MSIKQRSKSLSSRGTDLADTFVQLQVLNGKEKVKVSFPSFAEKVVNLGYNPLKPLPIEIFQINIGKLCNQT' A
#
# COMPACT_ATOMS: atom_id res chain seq x y z
N MET A 1 -22.85 24.18 -9.13
CA MET A 1 -21.53 24.65 -8.65
C MET A 1 -20.52 23.54 -8.88
N SER A 2 -19.53 23.75 -9.75
CA SER A 2 -18.53 22.72 -10.04
C SER A 2 -17.43 22.78 -8.98
N ILE A 3 -17.17 21.67 -8.29
CA ILE A 3 -16.07 21.58 -7.33
C ILE A 3 -14.77 21.67 -8.14
N LYS A 4 -14.07 22.81 -8.05
CA LYS A 4 -12.74 22.95 -8.64
C LYS A 4 -11.80 22.03 -7.88
N GLN A 5 -11.45 20.91 -8.50
CA GLN A 5 -10.52 19.94 -7.92
C GLN A 5 -9.15 20.61 -7.71
N ARG A 6 -8.74 20.73 -6.45
CA ARG A 6 -7.50 21.41 -6.05
C ARG A 6 -6.25 20.64 -6.49
N SER A 7 -6.35 19.30 -6.59
CA SER A 7 -5.25 18.42 -7.01
C SER A 7 -5.41 17.97 -8.47
N LYS A 8 -4.27 17.88 -9.15
CA LYS A 8 -4.14 17.27 -10.48
C LYS A 8 -3.48 15.89 -10.34
N SER A 9 -3.83 14.97 -11.25
CA SER A 9 -3.19 13.66 -11.29
C SER A 9 -1.69 13.79 -11.58
N LEU A 10 -0.89 12.81 -11.16
CA LEU A 10 0.55 12.76 -11.45
C LEU A 10 0.82 12.78 -12.96
N SER A 11 0.00 12.07 -13.74
CA SER A 11 0.02 12.10 -15.20
C SER A 11 -0.27 13.51 -15.76
N SER A 12 -1.31 14.19 -15.27
CA SER A 12 -1.64 15.56 -15.69
C SER A 12 -0.57 16.59 -15.31
N ARG A 13 0.24 16.29 -14.29
CA ARG A 13 1.35 17.14 -13.84
C ARG A 13 2.66 16.84 -14.59
N GLY A 14 2.70 15.82 -15.43
CA GLY A 14 3.90 15.41 -16.16
C GLY A 14 5.04 14.94 -15.25
N THR A 15 4.72 14.38 -14.08
CA THR A 15 5.73 13.92 -13.12
C THR A 15 6.23 12.52 -13.45
N ASP A 16 7.51 12.23 -13.21
CA ASP A 16 8.08 10.88 -13.38
C ASP A 16 7.37 9.82 -12.51
N LEU A 17 6.82 10.22 -11.37
CA LEU A 17 5.98 9.36 -10.52
C LEU A 17 4.65 8.94 -11.18
N ALA A 18 4.34 9.43 -12.38
CA ALA A 18 3.24 8.88 -13.17
C ALA A 18 3.58 7.51 -13.78
N ASP A 19 4.87 7.18 -13.90
CA ASP A 19 5.35 5.89 -14.39
C ASP A 19 5.47 4.87 -13.24
N THR A 20 4.79 3.74 -13.39
CA THR A 20 4.83 2.62 -12.45
C THR A 20 6.24 2.07 -12.25
N PHE A 21 7.09 2.06 -13.28
CA PHE A 21 8.47 1.60 -13.16
C PHE A 21 9.30 2.54 -12.28
N VAL A 22 9.12 3.85 -12.44
CA VAL A 22 9.77 4.86 -11.58
C VAL A 22 9.28 4.72 -10.14
N GLN A 23 7.99 4.50 -9.92
CA GLN A 23 7.46 4.24 -8.58
C GLN A 23 8.12 3.02 -7.93
N LEU A 24 8.25 1.91 -8.67
CA LEU A 24 8.91 0.70 -8.18
C LEU A 24 10.39 0.93 -7.87
N GLN A 25 11.11 1.72 -8.66
CA GLN A 25 12.50 2.08 -8.38
C GLN A 25 12.62 2.84 -7.06
N VAL A 26 11.74 3.82 -6.83
CA VAL A 26 11.69 4.59 -5.58
C VAL A 26 11.38 3.70 -4.38
N LEU A 27 10.35 2.86 -4.50
CA LEU A 27 9.91 1.96 -3.41
C LEU A 27 10.97 0.91 -3.04
N ASN A 28 11.70 0.41 -4.05
CA ASN A 28 12.75 -0.59 -3.83
C ASN A 28 14.07 0.02 -3.31
N GLY A 29 14.13 1.35 -3.12
CA GLY A 29 15.17 2.01 -2.33
C GLY A 29 16.59 1.92 -2.87
N LYS A 30 16.81 1.39 -4.09
CA LYS A 30 18.16 1.10 -4.62
C LYS A 30 19.04 2.34 -4.77
N GLU A 31 18.46 3.54 -4.85
CA GLU A 31 19.21 4.76 -5.18
C GLU A 31 19.44 5.74 -4.02
N LYS A 32 18.69 5.70 -2.90
CA LYS A 32 18.61 6.87 -2.00
C LYS A 32 18.81 6.64 -0.50
N VAL A 33 19.00 5.40 -0.03
CA VAL A 33 19.10 5.18 1.41
C VAL A 33 20.51 4.69 1.80
N LYS A 34 21.38 5.63 2.21
CA LYS A 34 22.64 5.31 2.90
C LYS A 34 22.44 4.70 4.30
N VAL A 35 21.22 4.76 4.82
CA VAL A 35 20.83 4.23 6.13
C VAL A 35 20.39 2.78 5.98
N SER A 36 21.14 1.84 6.56
CA SER A 36 20.70 0.46 6.65
C SER A 36 19.53 0.39 7.63
N PHE A 37 18.32 0.18 7.10
CA PHE A 37 17.19 -0.19 7.93
C PHE A 37 17.18 -1.71 8.06
N PRO A 38 16.96 -2.26 9.28
CA PRO A 38 16.74 -3.69 9.40
C PRO A 38 15.54 -4.08 8.55
N SER A 39 15.65 -5.22 7.88
CA SER A 39 14.60 -5.71 6.99
C SER A 39 13.31 -5.95 7.79
N PHE A 40 12.17 -5.99 7.08
CA PHE A 40 10.90 -6.34 7.71
C PHE A 40 11.01 -7.69 8.46
N ALA A 41 11.65 -8.68 7.83
CA ALA A 41 11.88 -9.99 8.42
C ALA A 41 12.72 -9.91 9.71
N GLU A 42 13.82 -9.16 9.71
CA GLU A 42 14.67 -8.97 10.89
C GLU A 42 13.92 -8.31 12.05
N LYS A 43 13.11 -7.27 11.77
CA LYS A 43 12.29 -6.64 12.81
C LYS A 43 11.26 -7.61 13.40
N VAL A 44 10.60 -8.40 12.56
CA VAL A 44 9.61 -9.40 13.00
C VAL A 44 10.25 -10.45 13.90
N VAL A 45 11.45 -10.92 13.56
CA VAL A 45 12.24 -11.86 14.38
C VAL A 45 12.62 -11.22 15.71
N ASN A 46 13.15 -10.00 15.71
CA ASN A 46 13.57 -9.28 16.92
C ASN A 46 12.42 -9.01 17.90
N LEU A 47 11.18 -8.92 17.38
CA LEU A 47 9.98 -8.77 18.18
C LEU A 47 9.39 -10.11 18.67
N GLY A 48 10.00 -11.25 18.31
CA GLY A 48 9.53 -12.58 18.71
C GLY A 48 8.32 -13.09 17.94
N TYR A 49 7.94 -12.44 16.82
CA TYR A 49 6.78 -12.81 16.00
C TYR A 49 7.10 -13.79 14.87
N ASN A 50 8.24 -14.47 14.92
CA ASN A 50 8.63 -15.45 13.91
C ASN A 50 8.41 -16.89 14.42
N PRO A 51 7.64 -17.75 13.73
CA PRO A 51 6.90 -17.48 12.48
C PRO A 51 5.63 -16.67 12.73
N LEU A 52 5.23 -15.87 11.73
CA LEU A 52 3.93 -15.18 11.74
C LEU A 52 2.82 -16.24 11.75
N LYS A 53 1.99 -16.22 12.80
CA LYS A 53 0.84 -17.13 12.94
C LYS A 53 -0.45 -16.33 12.82
N PRO A 54 -1.49 -16.88 12.17
CA PRO A 54 -2.81 -16.27 12.21
C PRO A 54 -3.30 -16.24 13.66
N LEU A 55 -3.98 -15.15 14.02
CA LEU A 55 -4.74 -15.10 15.26
C LEU A 55 -6.07 -15.85 15.08
N PRO A 56 -6.70 -16.33 16.18
CA PRO A 56 -8.06 -16.83 16.13
C PRO A 56 -9.00 -15.80 15.49
N ILE A 57 -10.03 -16.28 14.78
CA ILE A 57 -11.06 -15.40 14.22
C ILE A 57 -11.93 -14.91 15.38
N GLU A 58 -11.77 -13.63 15.76
CA GLU A 58 -12.62 -12.99 16.77
C GLU A 58 -13.88 -12.38 16.16
N ILE A 59 -13.78 -11.88 14.93
CA ILE A 59 -14.88 -11.22 14.22
C ILE A 59 -15.04 -11.87 12.85
N PHE A 60 -16.21 -12.49 12.63
CA PHE A 60 -16.59 -13.02 11.34
C PHE A 60 -17.41 -11.97 10.57
N GLN A 61 -16.73 -11.20 9.71
CA GLN A 61 -17.40 -10.23 8.85
C GLN A 61 -17.83 -10.87 7.54
N ILE A 62 -19.14 -10.83 7.27
CA ILE A 62 -19.73 -11.25 6.00
C ILE A 62 -20.27 -10.02 5.27
N ASN A 63 -19.88 -9.85 4.01
CA ASN A 63 -20.48 -8.85 3.15
C ASN A 63 -21.84 -9.37 2.67
N ILE A 64 -22.93 -8.89 3.28
CA ILE A 64 -24.29 -9.14 2.79
C ILE A 64 -24.64 -8.01 1.83
N GLY A 65 -24.21 -8.15 0.58
CA GLY A 65 -24.69 -7.29 -0.49
C GLY A 65 -26.08 -7.74 -0.94
N LYS A 66 -27.05 -6.82 -1.03
CA LYS A 66 -28.10 -6.97 -2.05
C LYS A 66 -27.46 -6.53 -3.36
N LEU A 67 -27.47 -7.41 -4.38
CA LEU A 67 -27.09 -7.01 -5.73
C LEU A 67 -28.04 -5.87 -6.15
N CYS A 68 -27.54 -4.64 -6.23
CA CYS A 68 -28.32 -3.49 -6.73
C CYS A 68 -28.72 -3.63 -8.20
N ASN A 69 -28.21 -4.65 -8.89
CA ASN A 69 -28.49 -4.96 -10.30
C ASN A 69 -29.25 -6.29 -10.49
N GLN A 70 -29.89 -6.81 -9.44
CA GLN A 70 -30.91 -7.85 -9.61
C GLN A 70 -32.20 -7.18 -10.09
N THR A 71 -32.48 -7.27 -11.39
CA THR A 71 -33.85 -7.12 -11.94
C THR A 71 -34.70 -8.31 -11.55
#